data_AF-A0A968XP64-F1
#
_entry.id   AF-A0A968XP64-F1
#
_cell.length_a   1.000
_cell.length_b   1.000
_cell.length_c   1.000
_cell.angle_alpha   90.00
_cell.angle_beta   90.00
_cell.angle_gamma   90.00
#
_symmetry.space_group_name_H-M   'P 1'
#
loop_
_entity.id
_entity.type
_entity.pdbx_description
1 polymer ?
#
loop_
_entity_poly.entity_id
_entity_poly.type
_entity_poly.pdbx_seq_one_letter_code
_entity_poly.pdbx_strand_id
1 'polypeptide(L)' 'MEKLASLPERPQRYIYTKYDLSFPIDLSLETMDALRKNKVKHSEVSLPCGHYTLGEKPWVYIDGYKIISFLRKHLR' A
#
# COMPACT_ATOMS: atom_id res chain seq x y z
N MET A 1 -7.09 14.41 2.02
CA MET A 1 -7.31 13.37 3.06
C MET A 1 -8.63 13.52 3.80
N GLU A 2 -9.11 14.74 4.06
CA GLU A 2 -10.38 15.01 4.75
C GLU A 2 -11.57 14.20 4.20
N LYS A 3 -11.74 14.17 2.88
CA LYS A 3 -12.78 13.35 2.24
C LYS A 3 -12.66 11.88 2.61
N LEU A 4 -11.45 11.30 2.57
CA LEU A 4 -11.25 9.89 2.94
C LEU A 4 -11.54 9.65 4.44
N ALA A 5 -11.12 10.58 5.30
CA ALA A 5 -11.36 10.52 6.74
C ALA A 5 -12.86 10.65 7.10
N SER A 6 -13.65 11.32 6.27
CA SER A 6 -15.12 11.43 6.47
C SER A 6 -15.91 10.20 6.03
N LEU A 7 -15.31 9.28 5.28
CA LEU A 7 -16.00 8.07 4.82
C LEU A 7 -16.06 7.01 5.95
N PRO A 8 -17.04 6.09 5.91
CA PRO A 8 -17.07 4.95 6.82
C PRO A 8 -15.75 4.16 6.77
N GLU A 9 -15.26 3.71 7.93
CA GLU A 9 -14.02 2.94 8.01
C GLU A 9 -14.14 1.68 7.14
N ARG A 10 -13.13 1.49 6.29
CA ARG A 10 -12.95 0.28 5.48
C ARG A 10 -11.55 -0.26 5.69
N PRO A 11 -11.35 -1.58 5.76
CA PRO A 11 -10.03 -2.16 5.73
C PRO A 11 -9.29 -1.71 4.47
N GLN A 12 -8.13 -1.07 4.66
CA GLN A 12 -7.28 -0.58 3.56
C GLN A 12 -5.85 -1.10 3.72
N ARG A 13 -5.23 -1.48 2.61
CA ARG A 13 -3.82 -1.84 2.53
C ARG A 13 -3.17 -1.05 1.42
N TYR A 14 -2.08 -0.36 1.75
CA TYR A 14 -1.24 0.34 0.81
C TYR A 14 0.03 -0.50 0.58
N ILE A 15 0.35 -0.74 -0.69
CA ILE A 15 1.56 -1.44 -1.10
C ILE A 15 2.30 -0.51 -2.05
N TYR A 16 3.60 -0.32 -1.81
CA TYR A 16 4.46 0.48 -2.66
C TYR A 16 5.87 -0.13 -2.71
N THR A 17 6.68 0.32 -3.67
CA THR A 17 8.03 -0.20 -3.90
C THR A 17 9.08 0.87 -3.57
N LYS A 18 10.20 0.48 -2.96
CA LYS A 18 11.21 1.42 -2.43
C LYS A 18 12.08 2.06 -3.52
N TYR A 19 12.17 1.43 -4.68
CA TYR A 19 13.01 1.84 -5.80
C TYR A 19 12.17 2.10 -7.06
N ASP A 20 10.94 2.59 -6.85
CA ASP A 20 10.05 2.98 -7.93
C ASP A 20 10.56 4.26 -8.61
N LEU A 21 10.91 4.15 -9.90
CA LEU A 21 11.35 5.30 -10.70
C LEU A 21 10.18 5.98 -11.45
N SER A 22 9.02 5.34 -11.50
CA SER A 22 7.79 5.88 -12.10
C SER A 22 6.99 6.70 -11.10
N PHE A 23 6.95 6.23 -9.84
CA PHE A 23 6.27 6.85 -8.70
C PHE A 23 7.25 6.94 -7.52
N PRO A 24 8.04 8.03 -7.44
CA PRO A 24 9.05 8.21 -6.40
C PRO A 24 8.54 7.95 -4.98
N ILE A 25 9.42 7.34 -4.17
CA ILE A 25 9.10 6.81 -2.82
C ILE A 25 8.57 7.89 -1.85
N ASP A 26 9.02 9.12 -1.99
CA ASP A 26 8.57 10.30 -1.24
C ASP A 26 7.06 10.50 -1.35
N LEU A 27 6.45 10.29 -2.52
CA LEU A 27 4.99 10.39 -2.70
C LEU A 27 4.24 9.36 -1.85
N SER A 28 4.80 8.14 -1.74
CA SER A 28 4.23 7.10 -0.89
C SER A 28 4.36 7.46 0.59
N LEU A 29 5.54 7.95 1.00
CA LEU A 29 5.79 8.39 2.39
C LEU A 29 4.88 9.56 2.79
N GLU A 30 4.72 10.56 1.92
CA GLU A 30 3.80 11.67 2.12
C GLU A 30 2.36 11.19 2.28
N THR A 31 1.93 10.22 1.46
CA THR A 31 0.60 9.61 1.57
C THR A 31 0.41 8.91 2.91
N MET A 32 1.42 8.14 3.36
CA MET A 32 1.36 7.42 4.65
C MET A 32 1.34 8.39 5.83
N ASP A 33 2.12 9.47 5.77
CA ASP A 33 2.08 10.55 6.77
C ASP A 33 0.73 11.25 6.78
N ALA A 34 0.14 11.52 5.62
CA ALA A 34 -1.16 12.14 5.53
C ALA A 34 -2.26 11.22 6.12
N LEU A 35 -2.20 9.90 5.90
CA LEU A 35 -3.10 8.92 6.54
C LEU A 35 -2.95 8.94 8.07
N ARG A 36 -1.71 8.89 8.58
CA ARG A 36 -1.40 8.95 10.02
C ARG A 36 -1.93 10.23 10.66
N LYS A 37 -1.64 11.39 10.06
CA LYS A 37 -2.10 12.71 10.55
C LYS A 37 -3.62 12.80 10.64
N ASN A 38 -4.32 12.19 9.70
CA ASN A 38 -5.79 12.19 9.65
C ASN A 38 -6.43 11.01 10.40
N LYS A 39 -5.65 10.23 11.18
CA LYS A 39 -6.12 9.06 11.94
C LYS A 39 -6.88 8.02 11.09
N VAL A 40 -6.57 7.94 9.80
CA VAL A 40 -7.17 6.92 8.92
C VAL A 40 -6.47 5.59 9.20
N LYS A 41 -7.21 4.61 9.67
CA LYS A 41 -6.66 3.27 9.94
C LYS A 41 -6.33 2.55 8.64
N HIS A 42 -5.10 2.08 8.53
CA HIS A 42 -4.59 1.41 7.33
C HIS A 42 -3.52 0.37 7.70
N SER A 43 -3.21 -0.50 6.75
CA SER A 43 -2.00 -1.31 6.76
C SER A 43 -1.07 -0.89 5.63
N GLU A 44 0.22 -1.02 5.86
CA GLU A 44 1.29 -0.58 4.96
C GLU A 44 2.24 -1.74 4.68
N VAL A 45 2.65 -1.92 3.43
CA VAL A 45 3.67 -2.88 3.01
C VAL A 45 4.60 -2.20 2.00
N SER A 46 5.91 -2.28 2.25
CA SER A 46 6.92 -1.82 1.29
C SER A 46 7.78 -2.98 0.81
N LEU A 47 8.06 -3.01 -0.50
CA LEU A 47 8.91 -4.02 -1.13
C LEU A 47 10.17 -3.37 -1.71
N PRO A 48 11.38 -3.93 -1.51
CA PRO A 48 12.63 -3.36 -1.99
C PRO A 48 12.88 -3.68 -3.48
N CYS A 49 11.91 -3.35 -4.33
CA CYS A 49 11.98 -3.43 -5.78
C CYS A 49 11.55 -2.09 -6.40
N GLY A 50 11.56 -1.99 -7.73
CA GLY A 50 10.96 -0.90 -8.49
C GLY A 50 9.62 -1.29 -9.14
N HIS A 51 8.97 -0.32 -9.78
CA HIS A 51 7.61 -0.42 -10.31
C HIS A 51 7.37 -1.68 -11.16
N TYR A 52 8.16 -1.83 -12.23
CA TYR A 52 7.98 -2.91 -13.18
C TYR A 52 8.58 -4.23 -12.68
N THR A 53 9.65 -4.15 -11.87
CA THR A 53 10.24 -5.35 -11.23
C THR A 53 9.30 -5.98 -10.19
N LEU A 54 8.28 -5.27 -9.71
CA LEU A 54 7.22 -5.84 -8.88
C LEU A 54 6.51 -7.01 -9.60
N GLY A 55 6.36 -6.91 -10.93
CA GLY A 55 5.79 -7.96 -11.77
C GLY A 55 6.73 -9.14 -12.06
N GLU A 56 7.98 -9.07 -11.60
CA GLU A 56 8.99 -10.10 -11.81
C GLU A 56 9.19 -10.98 -10.57
N LYS A 57 9.81 -12.15 -10.77
CA LYS A 57 10.15 -13.04 -9.66
C LYS A 57 11.34 -12.46 -8.86
N PRO A 58 11.34 -12.53 -7.52
CA PRO A 58 10.33 -13.17 -6.67
C PRO A 58 9.19 -12.23 -6.24
N TRP A 59 9.25 -10.95 -6.59
CA TRP A 59 8.37 -9.89 -6.07
C TRP A 59 6.89 -10.14 -6.38
N VAL A 60 6.57 -10.63 -7.57
CA VAL A 60 5.18 -10.91 -7.99
C VAL A 60 4.47 -11.89 -7.06
N TYR A 61 5.19 -12.89 -6.54
CA TYR A 61 4.63 -13.87 -5.62
C TYR A 61 4.43 -13.28 -4.23
N ILE A 62 5.38 -12.45 -3.77
CA ILE A 62 5.30 -11.78 -2.48
C ILE A 62 4.14 -10.79 -2.49
N ASP A 63 4.04 -9.97 -3.54
CA ASP A 63 2.97 -8.99 -3.70
C ASP A 63 1.59 -9.67 -3.75
N GLY A 64 1.43 -10.68 -4.61
CA GLY A 64 0.22 -11.49 -4.69
C GLY A 64 -0.17 -12.09 -3.33
N TYR A 65 0.78 -12.67 -2.59
CA TYR A 65 0.52 -13.18 -1.24
C TYR A 65 0.05 -12.08 -0.27
N LYS A 66 0.68 -10.90 -0.29
CA LYS A 66 0.31 -9.77 0.59
C LYS A 66 -1.09 -9.21 0.25
N ILE A 67 -1.48 -9.22 -1.02
CA ILE A 67 -2.83 -8.82 -1.47
C ILE A 67 -3.86 -9.87 -1.06
N ILE A 68 -3.66 -11.14 -1.46
CA ILE A 68 -4.63 -12.21 -1.25
C ILE A 68 -4.84 -12.49 0.24
N SER A 69 -3.78 -12.49 1.06
CA SER A 69 -3.91 -12.67 2.51
C SER A 69 -4.70 -11.56 3.19
N PHE A 70 -4.60 -10.33 2.69
CA PHE A 70 -5.39 -9.20 3.17
C PHE A 70 -6.86 -9.35 2.78
N LEU A 71 -7.14 -9.62 1.51
CA LEU A 71 -8.50 -9.82 1.02
C LEU A 71 -9.18 -10.99 1.74
N ARG A 72 -8.52 -12.14 1.86
CA ARG A 72 -9.06 -13.31 2.60
C ARG A 72 -9.45 -12.98 4.04
N LYS A 73 -8.76 -12.04 4.69
CA LYS A 73 -9.05 -11.64 6.08
C LYS A 73 -10.23 -10.66 6.19
N HIS A 74 -10.46 -9.84 5.17
CA HIS A 74 -11.33 -8.66 5.26
C HIS A 74 -12.51 -8.66 4.27
N LEU A 75 -12.44 -9.45 3.21
CA LEU A 75 -13.52 -9.67 2.24
C LEU A 75 -14.31 -10.89 2.72
N ARG A 76 -15.56 -10.65 3.14
CA ARG A 76 -16.55 -11.69 3.45
C ARG A 76 -17.59 -11.72 2.35
#